data_AF-A0A9X0YL36-F1
#
_entry.id   AF-A0A9X0YL36-F1
#
_cell.length_a   1.000
_cell.length_b   1.000
_cell.length_c   1.000
_cell.angle_alpha   90.00
_cell.angle_beta   90.00
_cell.angle_gamma   90.00
#
_symmetry.space_group_name_H-M   'P 1'
#
loop_
_entity.id
_entity.type
_entity.pdbx_description
1 polymer ?
#
loop_
_entity_poly.entity_id
_entity_poly.type
_entity_poly.pdbx_seq_one_letter_code
_entity_poly.pdbx_strand_id
1 'polypeptide(L)'
;MNLIAGVIWSIIAILNIVFKDKSQISFLTFGWIILAVLYLGLYFVQRFTAYMTIENNVISKLIPLPKHIAIQDITEIKKFKHGYKIISDGKTLAINTEMINEDDLITLNTYLDGIQLKA
;
A
#
# COMPACT_ATOMS: atom_id res chain seq x y z
N MET A 1 -7.37 1.74 5.10
CA MET A 1 -8.80 1.45 5.27
C MET A 1 -9.02 0.69 6.58
N ASN A 2 -10.14 0.92 7.26
CA ASN A 2 -10.42 0.24 8.53
C ASN A 2 -11.02 -1.15 8.30
N LEU A 3 -10.31 -2.21 8.67
CA LEU A 3 -10.77 -3.61 8.61
C LEU A 3 -12.13 -3.78 9.30
N ILE A 4 -12.35 -3.04 10.39
CA ILE A 4 -13.59 -3.06 11.17
C ILE A 4 -14.80 -2.73 10.28
N ALA A 5 -14.67 -1.77 9.36
CA ALA A 5 -15.74 -1.42 8.44
C ALA A 5 -16.07 -2.56 7.47
N GLY A 6 -15.06 -3.25 6.94
CA GLY A 6 -15.26 -4.43 6.08
C GLY A 6 -15.97 -5.57 6.81
N VAL A 7 -15.63 -5.79 8.09
CA VAL A 7 -16.29 -6.79 8.95
C VAL A 7 -17.75 -6.39 9.22
N ILE A 8 -18.02 -5.13 9.57
CA ILE A 8 -19.39 -4.64 9.81
C ILE A 8 -20.26 -4.85 8.56
N TRP A 9 -19.78 -4.46 7.38
CA TRP A 9 -20.54 -4.66 6.14
C TRP A 9 -20.77 -6.13 5.83
N SER A 10 -19.80 -6.99 6.12
CA SER A 10 -19.95 -8.44 5.96
C SER A 10 -21.04 -9.01 6.87
N ILE A 11 -21.08 -8.60 8.14
CA ILE A 11 -22.13 -8.99 9.09
C ILE A 11 -23.50 -8.54 8.57
N ILE A 12 -23.64 -7.28 8.15
CA ILE A 12 -24.90 -6.74 7.61
C ILE A 12 -25.34 -7.51 6.37
N ALA A 13 -24.42 -7.84 5.46
CA ALA A 13 -24.71 -8.63 4.28
C ALA A 13 -25.21 -10.04 4.64
N ILE A 14 -24.53 -10.74 5.57
CA ILE A 14 -24.93 -12.07 6.04
C ILE A 14 -26.32 -12.02 6.70
N LEU A 15 -26.57 -11.04 7.57
CA LEU A 15 -27.88 -10.87 8.22
C LEU A 15 -29.00 -10.66 7.19
N ASN A 16 -28.75 -9.85 6.15
CA ASN A 16 -29.73 -9.63 5.08
C ASN A 16 -30.00 -10.88 4.23
N ILE A 17 -29.08 -11.86 4.16
CA ILE A 17 -29.27 -13.11 3.42
C ILE A 17 -29.95 -14.17 4.28
N VAL A 18 -29.57 -14.27 5.56
CA VAL A 18 -30.03 -15.34 6.47
C VAL A 18 -31.43 -15.04 7.03
N PHE A 19 -31.73 -13.79 7.36
CA PHE A 19 -32.97 -13.42 8.07
C PHE A 19 -34.07 -12.84 7.16
N LYS A 20 -33.80 -12.57 5.89
CA LYS A 20 -34.85 -12.16 4.94
C LYS A 20 -35.42 -13.36 4.22
N ASP A 21 -36.74 -13.35 4.08
CA ASP A 21 -37.44 -14.28 3.20
C ASP A 21 -36.97 -14.12 1.75
N LYS A 22 -36.98 -15.23 1.00
CA LYS A 22 -36.52 -15.25 -0.40
C LYS A 22 -37.28 -14.27 -1.30
N SER A 23 -38.54 -13.97 -0.98
CA SER A 23 -39.37 -12.98 -1.69
C SER A 23 -38.98 -11.52 -1.40
N GLN A 24 -38.20 -11.27 -0.35
CA GLN A 24 -37.74 -9.94 0.07
C GLN A 24 -36.28 -9.66 -0.30
N ILE A 25 -35.61 -10.60 -0.99
CA ILE A 25 -34.27 -10.39 -1.53
C ILE A 25 -34.38 -9.39 -2.67
N SER A 26 -34.02 -8.14 -2.39
CA SER A 26 -34.03 -7.05 -3.35
C SER A 26 -32.61 -6.74 -3.84
N PHE A 27 -32.52 -5.91 -4.88
CA PHE A 27 -31.24 -5.39 -5.39
C PHE A 27 -30.36 -4.77 -4.27
N LEU A 28 -30.97 -4.19 -3.24
CA LEU A 28 -30.26 -3.62 -2.08
C LEU A 28 -29.47 -4.68 -1.30
N THR A 29 -29.91 -5.94 -1.25
CA THR A 29 -29.15 -7.03 -0.61
C THR A 29 -27.82 -7.28 -1.31
N PHE A 30 -27.78 -7.17 -2.65
CA PHE A 30 -26.53 -7.26 -3.41
C PHE A 30 -25.60 -6.07 -3.17
N GLY A 31 -26.16 -4.88 -2.93
CA GLY A 31 -25.38 -3.68 -2.57
C GLY A 31 -24.53 -3.88 -1.31
N TRP A 32 -25.09 -4.53 -0.27
CA TRP A 32 -24.34 -4.83 0.96
C TRP A 32 -23.20 -5.82 0.74
N ILE A 33 -23.41 -6.83 -0.11
CA ILE A 33 -22.36 -7.80 -0.48
C ILE A 33 -21.22 -7.11 -1.23
N ILE A 34 -21.56 -6.29 -2.23
CA ILE A 34 -20.56 -5.51 -2.99
C ILE A 34 -19.75 -4.63 -2.06
N LEU A 35 -20.41 -3.96 -1.10
CA LEU A 35 -19.75 -3.08 -0.15
C LEU A 35 -18.80 -3.86 0.78
N ALA A 36 -19.21 -5.03 1.27
CA ALA A 36 -18.37 -5.91 2.06
C ALA A 36 -17.12 -6.36 1.28
N VAL A 37 -17.31 -6.86 0.04
CA VAL A 37 -16.23 -7.30 -0.84
C VAL A 37 -15.28 -6.15 -1.17
N LEU A 38 -15.80 -4.95 -1.44
CA LEU A 38 -14.98 -3.78 -1.77
C LEU A 38 -14.11 -3.35 -0.56
N TYR A 39 -14.70 -3.25 0.64
CA TYR A 39 -13.95 -2.84 1.82
C TYR A 39 -12.89 -3.86 2.23
N LEU A 40 -13.22 -5.16 2.20
CA LEU A 40 -12.26 -6.22 2.46
C LEU A 40 -11.19 -6.26 1.37
N GLY A 41 -11.61 -6.29 0.10
CA GLY A 41 -10.69 -6.31 -1.04
C GLY A 41 -9.70 -5.16 -1.01
N LEU A 42 -10.15 -3.94 -0.73
CA LEU A 42 -9.25 -2.80 -0.61
C LEU A 42 -8.32 -2.89 0.62
N TYR A 43 -8.78 -3.46 1.74
CA TYR A 43 -7.91 -3.74 2.89
C TYR A 43 -6.81 -4.75 2.52
N PHE A 44 -7.17 -5.84 1.84
CA PHE A 44 -6.22 -6.83 1.36
C PHE A 44 -5.25 -6.22 0.35
N VAL A 45 -5.73 -5.51 -0.67
CA VAL A 45 -4.86 -4.79 -1.61
C VAL A 45 -3.89 -3.90 -0.84
N GLN A 46 -4.36 -3.05 0.06
CA GLN A 46 -3.48 -2.18 0.84
C GLN A 46 -2.46 -2.92 1.72
N ARG A 47 -2.85 -4.07 2.30
CA ARG A 47 -1.99 -4.88 3.17
C ARG A 47 -0.94 -5.67 2.39
N PHE A 48 -1.29 -6.15 1.21
CA PHE A 48 -0.46 -7.06 0.41
C PHE A 48 0.28 -6.38 -0.74
N THR A 49 -0.11 -5.16 -1.14
CA THR A 49 0.70 -4.37 -2.07
C THR A 49 1.97 -3.90 -1.39
N ALA A 50 3.12 -4.28 -1.95
CA ALA A 50 4.41 -3.78 -1.53
C ALA A 50 4.42 -2.24 -1.59
N TYR A 51 4.79 -1.61 -0.49
CA TYR A 51 4.95 -0.16 -0.41
C TYR A 51 6.00 0.35 -1.41
N MET A 52 7.08 -0.42 -1.52
CA MET A 52 8.22 -0.19 -2.37
C MET A 52 8.81 -1.52 -2.80
N THR A 53 9.33 -1.60 -4.02
CA THR A 53 10.14 -2.71 -4.51
C THR A 53 11.50 -2.17 -4.97
N ILE A 54 12.52 -3.00 -4.81
CA ILE A 54 13.87 -2.74 -5.32
C ILE A 54 14.22 -3.93 -6.18
N GLU A 55 14.13 -3.76 -7.50
CA GLU A 55 14.35 -4.81 -8.47
C GLU A 55 15.19 -4.28 -9.63
N ASN A 56 16.10 -5.08 -10.17
CA ASN A 56 16.89 -4.77 -11.37
C ASN A 56 17.52 -3.35 -11.35
N ASN A 57 18.10 -2.93 -10.22
CA ASN A 57 18.67 -1.59 -10.01
C ASN A 57 17.67 -0.42 -10.12
N VAL A 58 16.38 -0.66 -9.90
CA VAL A 58 15.33 0.36 -9.89
C VAL A 58 14.58 0.32 -8.57
N ILE A 59 14.51 1.47 -7.90
CA ILE A 59 13.67 1.68 -6.73
C ILE A 59 12.30 2.16 -7.21
N SER A 60 11.28 1.35 -6.95
CA SER A 60 9.90 1.61 -7.36
C SER A 60 9.01 1.78 -6.15
N LYS A 61 8.36 2.94 -6.01
CA LYS A 61 7.31 3.16 -5.02
C LYS A 61 5.96 3.02 -5.72
N LEU A 62 5.14 2.06 -5.31
CA LEU A 62 3.85 1.81 -5.97
C LEU A 62 2.73 2.76 -5.50
N ILE A 63 2.80 3.26 -4.26
CA ILE A 63 1.67 3.93 -3.59
C ILE A 63 2.12 5.26 -2.97
N PRO A 64 1.38 6.39 -3.11
CA PRO A 64 0.06 6.52 -3.75
C PRO A 64 0.12 6.75 -5.27
N LEU A 65 1.28 7.17 -5.81
CA LEU A 65 1.52 7.23 -7.26
C LEU A 65 2.77 6.42 -7.58
N PRO A 66 2.72 5.54 -8.60
CA PRO A 66 3.87 4.80 -9.09
C PRO A 66 4.99 5.76 -9.47
N LYS A 67 6.15 5.63 -8.83
CA LYS A 67 7.37 6.35 -9.16
C LYS A 67 8.54 5.39 -9.21
N HIS A 68 9.33 5.51 -10.26
CA HIS A 68 10.49 4.67 -10.52
C HIS A 68 11.73 5.56 -10.63
N ILE A 69 12.77 5.21 -9.88
CA ILE A 69 14.09 5.86 -9.94
C ILE A 69 15.13 4.75 -10.14
N ALA A 70 15.95 4.87 -11.18
CA ALA A 70 17.10 4.00 -11.36
C ALA A 70 18.19 4.41 -10.36
N ILE A 71 18.84 3.43 -9.75
CA ILE A 71 19.82 3.67 -8.67
C ILE A 71 21.01 4.48 -9.16
N GLN A 72 21.45 4.22 -10.40
CA GLN A 72 22.51 4.96 -11.06
C GLN A 72 22.20 6.46 -11.28
N ASP A 73 20.93 6.85 -11.25
CA ASP A 73 20.50 8.23 -11.45
C ASP A 73 20.29 8.95 -10.11
N ILE A 74 20.53 8.29 -8.97
CA ILE A 74 20.40 8.90 -7.65
C ILE A 74 21.57 9.85 -7.42
N THR A 75 21.25 11.13 -7.25
CA THR A 75 22.22 12.19 -6.96
C THR A 75 22.32 12.46 -5.46
N GLU A 76 21.23 12.29 -4.71
CA GLU A 76 21.21 12.61 -3.29
C GLU A 76 20.20 11.75 -2.52
N ILE A 77 20.57 11.33 -1.31
CA ILE A 77 19.69 10.62 -0.37
C ILE A 77 19.68 11.42 0.94
N LYS A 78 18.52 11.98 1.32
CA LYS A 78 18.33 12.69 2.59
C LYS A 78 17.54 11.84 3.57
N LYS A 79 18.06 11.66 4.79
CA LYS A 79 17.35 11.03 5.90
C LYS A 79 16.64 12.09 6.74
N PHE A 80 15.42 11.80 7.19
CA PHE A 80 14.65 12.60 8.12
C PHE A 80 13.94 11.70 9.15
N LYS A 81 13.39 12.31 10.21
CA LYS A 81 12.84 11.58 11.36
C LYS A 81 11.80 10.51 11.01
N HIS A 82 11.04 10.73 9.94
CA HIS A 82 9.96 9.85 9.48
C HIS A 82 10.24 9.22 8.10
N GLY A 83 11.51 9.20 7.65
CA GLY A 83 11.90 8.45 6.46
C GLY A 83 13.02 9.04 5.60
N TYR A 84 12.95 8.79 4.29
CA TYR A 84 14.00 9.12 3.31
C TYR A 84 13.48 9.92 2.13
N LYS A 85 14.31 10.79 1.57
CA LYS A 85 14.06 11.51 0.33
C LYS A 85 15.19 11.21 -0.64
N ILE A 86 14.89 10.40 -1.66
CA ILE A 86 15.80 10.04 -2.74
C ILE A 86 15.56 11.02 -3.89
N ILE A 87 16.63 11.66 -4.35
CA ILE A 87 16.63 12.67 -5.40
C ILE A 87 17.46 12.14 -6.57
N SER A 88 16.92 12.36 -7.76
CA SER A 88 17.52 12.03 -9.04
C SER A 88 17.26 13.20 -9.99
N ASP A 89 17.89 13.20 -11.17
CA ASP A 89 17.76 14.25 -12.20
C ASP A 89 16.28 14.55 -12.52
N GLY A 90 15.74 15.59 -11.88
CA GLY A 90 14.35 16.03 -12.02
C GLY A 90 13.30 15.18 -11.30
N LYS A 91 13.68 14.16 -10.52
CA LYS A 91 12.73 13.29 -9.80
C LYS A 91 13.02 13.26 -8.30
N THR A 92 11.95 13.14 -7.51
CA THR A 92 12.04 13.01 -6.07
C THR A 92 11.09 11.91 -5.59
N LEU A 93 11.65 11.00 -4.81
CA LEU A 93 10.95 9.90 -4.15
C LEU A 93 11.07 10.05 -2.64
N ALA A 94 9.94 10.32 -1.98
CA ALA A 94 9.86 10.31 -0.53
C ALA A 94 9.39 8.94 -0.05
N ILE A 95 10.14 8.34 0.87
CA ILE A 95 9.86 7.07 1.53
C ILE A 95 9.44 7.40 2.95
N ASN A 96 8.25 6.95 3.37
CA ASN A 96 7.80 7.03 4.75
C ASN A 96 8.11 5.68 5.41
N THR A 97 9.01 5.69 6.39
CA THR A 97 9.46 4.47 7.07
C THR A 97 8.42 3.92 8.05
N GLU A 98 7.41 4.72 8.44
CA GLU A 98 6.28 4.25 9.28
C GLU A 98 5.34 3.30 8.53
N MET A 99 5.45 3.26 7.18
CA MET A 99 4.67 2.34 6.34
C MET A 99 5.40 1.03 6.06
N ILE A 100 6.62 0.87 6.58
CA ILE A 100 7.50 -0.28 6.36
C ILE A 100 7.59 -1.04 7.69
N ASN A 101 7.59 -2.37 7.65
CA ASN A 101 7.83 -3.17 8.85
C ASN A 101 9.30 -3.01 9.31
N GLU A 102 9.62 -3.38 10.55
CA GLU A 102 10.95 -3.16 11.10
C GLU A 102 12.05 -3.95 10.35
N ASP A 103 11.75 -5.19 9.94
CA ASP A 103 12.71 -6.05 9.24
C ASP A 103 13.10 -5.53 7.84
N ASP A 104 12.11 -5.10 7.06
CA ASP A 104 12.29 -4.48 5.75
C ASP A 104 12.95 -3.11 5.90
N LEU A 105 12.71 -2.39 7.00
CA LEU A 105 13.37 -1.12 7.28
C LEU A 105 14.87 -1.29 7.55
N ILE A 106 15.27 -2.32 8.29
CA ILE A 106 16.69 -2.66 8.50
C ILE A 106 17.35 -2.99 7.16
N THR A 107 16.67 -3.79 6.35
CA THR A 107 17.14 -4.17 5.00
C THR A 107 17.29 -2.95 4.10
N LEU A 108 16.29 -2.06 4.09
CA LEU A 108 16.31 -0.82 3.33
C LEU A 108 17.45 0.11 3.77
N ASN A 109 17.66 0.29 5.07
CA ASN A 109 18.74 1.13 5.59
C ASN A 109 20.09 0.62 5.12
N THR A 110 20.33 -0.69 5.29
CA THR A 110 21.57 -1.34 4.85
C THR A 110 21.79 -1.18 3.35
N TYR A 111 20.71 -1.29 2.57
CA TYR A 111 20.77 -1.13 1.12
C TYR A 111 21.11 0.31 0.71
N LEU A 112 20.41 1.31 1.26
CA LEU A 112 20.60 2.72 0.91
C LEU A 112 21.99 3.24 1.31
N ASP A 113 22.53 2.78 2.44
CA ASP A 113 23.87 3.16 2.92
C ASP A 113 24.98 2.59 2.00
N GLY A 114 24.70 1.53 1.25
CA GLY A 114 25.63 0.92 0.30
C GLY A 114 25.59 1.49 -1.12
N ILE A 115 24.66 2.41 -1.43
CA ILE A 115 24.51 2.97 -2.77
C ILE A 115 25.64 3.97 -3.06
N GLN A 116 26.31 3.79 -4.21
CA GLN A 116 27.18 4.82 -4.77
C GLN A 116 26.34 5.86 -5.49
N LEU A 117 26.45 7.12 -5.06
CA LEU A 117 25.73 8.23 -5.64
C LEU A 117 26.35 8.63 -6.99
N LYS A 118 25.51 9.07 -7.92
CA LYS A 118 25.95 9.70 -9.17
C LYS A 118 26.72 10.99 -8.82
N ALA A 119 27.96 11.06 -9.29
CA ALA A 119 28.84 12.22 -9.10
C ALA A 119 28.41 13.44 -9.94
#